data_AF-A0A964QBY9-F1
#
_entry.id   AF-A0A964QBY9-F1
#
_cell.length_a   1.000
_cell.length_b   1.000
_cell.length_c   1.000
_cell.angle_alpha   90.00
_cell.angle_beta   90.00
_cell.angle_gamma   90.00
#
_symmetry.space_group_name_H-M   'P 1'
#
loop_
_entity.id
_entity.type
_entity.pdbx_description
1 polymer ?
#
loop_
_entity_poly.entity_id
_entity_poly.type
_entity_poly.pdbx_seq_one_letter_code
_entity_poly.pdbx_strand_id
1 'polypeptide(L)'
;MACALLLGAAHPLAAQGSDPTALSLYYRAVGEHFSVPAAEILILSEWRLPPEEIPVVLWMARRAGISPDAVVALRQAGRDWSDVAARYRVNASAFHVVLDGNGGSLAHAYESYRGRPAGEWSSIQLDDGEIVGLVNLGVLADILRASPAALLQTRDRTGSWVDAFRTLSRR
;
A
#
# COMPACT_ATOMS: atom_id res chain seq x y z
N MET A 1 51.09 -1.19 -24.29
CA MET A 1 50.50 -0.33 -23.24
C MET A 1 49.05 -0.08 -23.62
N ALA A 2 48.13 -0.85 -23.05
CA ALA A 2 46.71 -0.84 -23.38
C ALA A 2 45.95 -0.08 -22.29
N CYS A 3 45.24 0.99 -22.65
CA CYS A 3 44.26 1.65 -21.80
C CYS A 3 42.89 1.49 -22.46
N ALA A 4 42.15 0.48 -22.03
CA ALA A 4 40.73 0.33 -22.34
C ALA A 4 39.94 1.21 -21.38
N LEU A 5 39.34 2.28 -21.89
CA LEU A 5 38.37 3.10 -21.17
C LEU A 5 37.03 2.34 -21.13
N LEU A 6 36.74 1.70 -20.00
CA LEU A 6 35.40 1.22 -19.68
C LEU A 6 34.53 2.43 -19.31
N LEU A 7 33.76 2.93 -20.27
CA LEU A 7 32.61 3.79 -20.00
C LEU A 7 31.54 2.95 -19.30
N GLY A 8 31.55 3.00 -17.96
CA GLY A 8 30.44 2.52 -17.16
C GLY A 8 29.21 3.38 -17.44
N ALA A 9 28.22 2.81 -18.11
CA ALA A 9 26.90 3.41 -18.24
C ALA A 9 26.28 3.53 -16.85
N ALA A 10 26.30 4.74 -16.29
CA ALA A 10 25.47 5.09 -15.14
C ALA A 10 24.01 4.90 -15.56
N HIS A 11 23.41 3.79 -15.11
CA HIS A 11 21.96 3.62 -15.20
C HIS A 11 21.35 4.64 -14.24
N PRO A 12 20.50 5.57 -14.71
CA PRO A 12 19.73 6.37 -13.79
C PRO A 12 18.81 5.40 -13.03
N LEU A 13 18.98 5.32 -11.70
CA LEU A 13 17.94 4.80 -10.83
C LEU A 13 16.70 5.64 -11.12
N ALA A 14 15.74 5.03 -11.80
CA ALA A 14 14.44 5.62 -12.06
C ALA A 14 13.72 5.75 -10.71
N ALA A 15 13.98 6.82 -9.97
CA ALA A 15 13.03 7.38 -9.03
C ALA A 15 11.89 8.00 -9.86
N GLN A 16 11.07 7.14 -10.47
CA GLN A 16 9.92 7.54 -11.25
C GLN A 16 8.80 7.86 -10.25
N GLY A 17 8.62 9.14 -9.92
CA GLY A 17 7.37 9.58 -9.33
C GLY A 17 6.22 9.21 -10.27
N SER A 18 5.10 8.73 -9.74
CA SER A 18 3.94 8.37 -10.54
C SER A 18 3.50 9.55 -11.41
N ASP A 19 3.04 9.28 -12.63
CA ASP A 19 2.44 10.29 -13.51
C ASP A 19 1.38 11.11 -12.73
N PRO A 20 1.46 12.45 -12.69
CA PRO A 20 0.52 13.29 -11.93
C PRO A 20 -0.95 13.01 -12.26
N THR A 21 -1.24 12.60 -13.50
CA THR A 21 -2.59 12.22 -13.92
C THR A 21 -3.02 10.91 -13.27
N ALA A 22 -2.13 9.91 -13.24
CA ALA A 22 -2.33 8.64 -12.56
C ALA A 22 -2.61 8.83 -11.07
N LEU A 23 -1.81 9.69 -10.43
CA LEU A 23 -1.91 9.99 -9.02
C LEU A 23 -3.24 10.68 -8.67
N SER A 24 -3.66 11.63 -9.51
CA SER A 24 -4.95 12.34 -9.33
C SER A 24 -6.14 11.39 -9.43
N LEU A 25 -6.13 10.45 -10.39
CA LEU A 25 -7.17 9.44 -10.52
C LEU A 25 -7.19 8.47 -9.34
N TYR A 26 -6.01 8.05 -8.88
CA TYR A 26 -5.86 7.20 -7.71
C TYR A 26 -6.43 7.87 -6.44
N TYR A 27 -6.03 9.11 -6.15
CA TYR A 27 -6.55 9.87 -5.01
C TYR A 27 -8.05 10.09 -5.06
N ARG A 28 -8.59 10.39 -6.24
CA ARG A 28 -10.04 10.49 -6.42
C ARG A 28 -10.74 9.18 -6.06
N ALA A 29 -10.28 8.05 -6.58
CA ALA A 29 -10.90 6.75 -6.35
C ALA A 29 -10.80 6.32 -4.87
N VAL A 30 -9.65 6.55 -4.24
CA VAL A 30 -9.44 6.30 -2.80
C VAL A 30 -10.38 7.19 -1.97
N GLY A 31 -10.46 8.49 -2.27
CA GLY A 31 -11.38 9.40 -1.59
C GLY A 31 -12.84 8.97 -1.72
N GLU A 32 -13.30 8.63 -2.93
CA GLU A 32 -14.65 8.14 -3.17
C GLU A 32 -14.96 6.86 -2.36
N HIS A 33 -14.06 5.88 -2.34
CA HIS A 33 -14.21 4.65 -1.55
C HIS A 33 -14.29 4.91 -0.04
N PHE A 34 -13.50 5.88 0.46
CA PHE A 34 -13.53 6.25 1.86
C PHE A 34 -14.61 7.29 2.22
N SER A 35 -15.37 7.79 1.23
CA SER A 35 -16.29 8.92 1.39
C SER A 35 -15.61 10.18 1.94
N VAL A 36 -14.35 10.40 1.55
CA VAL A 36 -13.51 11.53 1.93
C VAL A 36 -13.47 12.53 0.77
N PRO A 37 -13.78 13.83 0.99
CA PRO A 37 -13.72 14.84 -0.06
C PRO A 37 -12.33 14.97 -0.68
N ALA A 38 -12.28 15.29 -1.98
CA ALA A 38 -11.00 15.45 -2.70
C ALA A 38 -10.07 16.49 -2.06
N ALA A 39 -10.63 17.57 -1.50
CA ALA A 39 -9.84 18.59 -0.80
C ALA A 39 -9.13 18.03 0.45
N GLU A 40 -9.78 17.11 1.19
CA GLU A 40 -9.18 16.47 2.36
C GLU A 40 -8.10 15.45 1.97
N ILE A 41 -8.28 14.74 0.85
CA ILE A 41 -7.22 13.89 0.27
C ILE A 41 -6.00 14.71 -0.13
N LEU A 42 -6.20 15.91 -0.71
CA LEU A 42 -5.10 16.81 -1.04
C LEU A 42 -4.33 17.24 0.21
N ILE A 43 -5.03 17.63 1.29
CA ILE A 43 -4.40 17.96 2.58
C ILE A 43 -3.57 16.78 3.11
N LEU A 44 -4.12 15.55 3.08
CA LEU A 44 -3.37 14.35 3.47
C LEU A 44 -2.13 14.13 2.60
N SER A 45 -2.20 14.44 1.30
CA SER A 45 -1.07 14.34 0.38
C SER A 45 0.00 15.42 0.61
N GLU A 46 -0.40 16.61 1.08
CA GLU A 46 0.51 17.70 1.46
C GLU A 46 1.34 17.37 2.71
N TRP A 47 0.86 16.43 3.53
CA TRP A 47 1.53 15.97 4.75
C TRP A 47 2.71 15.01 4.51
N ARG A 48 3.21 14.96 3.26
CA ARG A 48 4.41 14.23 2.80
C ARG A 48 4.36 12.72 3.04
N LEU A 49 3.16 12.15 3.13
CA LEU A 49 2.99 10.70 3.10
C LEU A 49 3.18 10.18 1.66
N PRO A 50 3.82 9.01 1.48
CA PRO A 50 3.77 8.31 0.20
C PRO A 50 2.31 8.11 -0.24
N PRO A 51 1.99 8.22 -1.54
CA PRO A 51 0.62 8.04 -2.03
C PRO A 51 -0.05 6.74 -1.53
N GLU A 52 0.73 5.66 -1.49
CA GLU A 52 0.31 4.31 -1.10
C GLU A 52 0.04 4.20 0.41
N GLU A 53 0.47 5.17 1.22
CA GLU A 53 0.16 5.23 2.64
C GLU A 53 -1.19 5.92 2.93
N ILE A 54 -1.75 6.69 1.99
CA ILE A 54 -3.05 7.35 2.21
C ILE A 54 -4.18 6.34 2.45
N PRO A 55 -4.33 5.24 1.67
CA PRO A 55 -5.30 4.20 2.00
C PRO A 55 -5.08 3.58 3.38
N VAL A 56 -3.83 3.46 3.84
CA VAL A 56 -3.50 2.91 5.17
C VAL A 56 -4.05 3.80 6.28
N VAL A 57 -3.84 5.11 6.16
CA VAL A 57 -4.40 6.11 7.08
C VAL A 57 -5.91 5.99 7.16
N LEU A 58 -6.59 6.04 6.01
CA LEU A 58 -8.06 6.04 5.94
C LEU A 58 -8.65 4.70 6.41
N TRP A 59 -8.03 3.59 6.02
CA TRP A 59 -8.45 2.26 6.43
C TRP A 59 -8.32 2.07 7.95
N MET A 60 -7.20 2.48 8.54
CA MET A 60 -7.01 2.40 9.99
C MET A 60 -7.95 3.34 10.75
N ALA A 61 -8.11 4.58 10.29
CA ALA A 61 -9.02 5.54 10.89
C ALA A 61 -10.45 5.00 10.94
N ARG A 62 -10.96 4.50 9.81
CA ARG A 62 -12.28 3.87 9.70
C ARG A 62 -12.40 2.65 10.61
N ARG A 63 -11.39 1.77 10.63
CA ARG A 63 -11.45 0.52 11.40
C ARG A 63 -11.36 0.76 12.91
N ALA A 64 -10.56 1.72 13.34
CA ALA A 64 -10.40 2.05 14.75
C ALA A 64 -11.45 3.06 15.26
N GLY A 65 -12.23 3.69 14.38
CA GLY A 65 -13.22 4.70 14.74
C GLY A 65 -12.58 6.01 15.23
N ILE A 66 -11.47 6.40 14.63
CA ILE A 66 -10.68 7.61 14.98
C ILE A 66 -10.53 8.52 13.77
N SER A 67 -10.04 9.75 13.96
CA SER A 67 -9.76 10.65 12.85
C SER A 67 -8.51 10.24 12.07
N PRO A 68 -8.47 10.47 10.73
CA PRO A 68 -7.25 10.35 9.93
C PRO A 68 -6.07 11.12 10.53
N ASP A 69 -6.29 12.34 11.02
CA ASP A 69 -5.27 13.19 11.63
C ASP A 69 -4.55 12.51 12.80
N ALA A 70 -5.28 11.76 13.63
CA ALA A 70 -4.68 11.03 14.75
C ALA A 70 -3.76 9.89 14.29
N VAL A 71 -4.08 9.27 13.15
CA VAL A 71 -3.24 8.25 12.53
C VAL A 71 -2.00 8.90 11.90
N VAL A 72 -2.18 10.01 11.17
CA VAL A 72 -1.07 10.76 10.56
C VAL A 72 -0.10 11.27 11.62
N ALA A 73 -0.59 11.84 12.73
CA ALA A 73 0.26 12.36 13.78
C ALA A 73 1.22 11.31 14.35
N LEU A 74 0.75 10.05 14.49
CA LEU A 74 1.60 8.94 14.92
C LEU A 74 2.62 8.56 13.85
N ARG A 75 2.21 8.55 12.58
CA ARG A 75 3.12 8.26 11.46
C ARG A 75 4.22 9.31 11.37
N GLN A 76 3.87 10.60 11.48
CA GLN A 76 4.83 11.71 11.50
C GLN A 76 5.74 11.72 12.74
N ALA A 77 5.29 11.13 13.86
CA ALA A 77 6.12 10.91 15.03
C ALA A 77 7.14 9.76 14.85
N GLY A 78 7.24 9.17 13.65
CA GLY A 78 8.20 8.13 13.30
C GLY A 78 7.79 6.74 13.75
N ARG A 79 6.49 6.49 13.95
CA ARG A 79 5.98 5.15 14.25
C ARG A 79 5.72 4.37 12.97
N ASP A 80 6.10 3.09 12.98
CA ASP A 80 5.76 2.15 11.92
C ASP A 80 4.28 1.76 11.99
N TRP A 81 3.72 1.29 10.89
CA TRP A 81 2.31 0.94 10.81
C TRP A 81 1.90 -0.17 11.77
N SER A 82 2.80 -1.09 12.10
CA SER A 82 2.56 -2.14 13.10
C SER A 82 2.34 -1.55 14.49
N ASP A 83 3.13 -0.54 14.87
CA ASP A 83 2.99 0.19 16.12
C ASP A 83 1.69 1.01 16.17
N VAL A 84 1.36 1.68 15.07
CA VAL A 84 0.11 2.44 14.94
C VAL A 84 -1.09 1.50 15.06
N ALA A 85 -1.07 0.36 14.36
CA ALA A 85 -2.11 -0.66 14.42
C ALA A 85 -2.25 -1.23 15.83
N ALA A 86 -1.14 -1.57 16.50
CA ALA A 86 -1.12 -2.10 17.86
C ALA A 86 -1.73 -1.13 18.88
N ARG A 87 -1.43 0.18 18.76
CA ARG A 87 -2.02 1.23 19.61
C ARG A 87 -3.55 1.22 19.57
N TYR A 88 -4.12 0.90 18.42
CA TYR A 88 -5.58 0.84 18.19
C TYR A 88 -6.14 -0.59 18.15
N ARG A 89 -5.37 -1.58 18.65
CA ARG A 89 -5.77 -3.01 18.72
C ARG A 89 -6.14 -3.62 17.37
N VAL A 90 -5.61 -3.07 16.29
CA VAL A 90 -5.68 -3.68 14.96
C VAL A 90 -4.51 -4.65 14.85
N ASN A 91 -4.81 -5.94 14.67
CA ASN A 91 -3.81 -7.00 14.57
C ASN A 91 -3.77 -7.58 13.15
N ALA A 92 -2.76 -8.42 12.85
CA ALA A 92 -2.54 -8.99 11.53
C ALA A 92 -3.79 -9.66 10.91
N SER A 93 -4.65 -10.31 11.71
CA SER A 93 -5.88 -10.93 11.16
C SER A 93 -6.80 -9.93 10.43
N ALA A 94 -6.74 -8.64 10.80
CA ALA A 94 -7.51 -7.59 10.15
C ALA A 94 -7.03 -7.23 8.73
N PHE A 95 -5.76 -7.46 8.41
CA PHE A 95 -5.15 -7.08 7.15
C PHE A 95 -5.22 -8.19 6.09
N HIS A 96 -5.60 -9.41 6.47
CA HIS A 96 -5.61 -10.54 5.55
C HIS A 96 -6.63 -10.33 4.41
N VAL A 97 -6.13 -10.37 3.17
CA VAL A 97 -6.92 -10.37 1.94
C VAL A 97 -6.83 -11.76 1.32
N VAL A 98 -7.98 -12.38 0.99
CA VAL A 98 -8.00 -13.68 0.31
C VAL A 98 -7.31 -13.55 -1.05
N LEU A 99 -6.33 -14.42 -1.30
CA LEU A 99 -5.52 -14.42 -2.50
C LEU A 99 -5.41 -15.83 -3.05
N ASP A 100 -5.81 -15.99 -4.32
CA ASP A 100 -5.57 -17.22 -5.06
C ASP A 100 -4.18 -17.17 -5.72
N GLY A 101 -3.33 -18.16 -5.43
CA GLY A 101 -2.02 -18.31 -6.05
C GLY A 101 -0.85 -17.73 -5.26
N ASN A 102 0.16 -17.24 -5.97
CA ASN A 102 1.42 -16.76 -5.36
C ASN A 102 1.23 -15.38 -4.71
N GLY A 103 1.78 -15.21 -3.51
CA GLY A 103 1.81 -13.96 -2.75
C GLY A 103 2.71 -12.87 -3.35
N GLY A 104 3.52 -13.16 -4.38
CA GLY A 104 4.31 -12.16 -5.10
C GLY A 104 5.18 -11.32 -4.16
N SER A 105 5.13 -10.00 -4.29
CA SER A 105 5.80 -9.09 -3.34
C SER A 105 5.33 -9.17 -1.88
N LEU A 106 4.20 -9.81 -1.62
CA LEU A 106 3.64 -10.07 -0.28
C LEU A 106 3.82 -11.53 0.15
N ALA A 107 4.71 -12.29 -0.49
CA ALA A 107 4.89 -13.72 -0.23
C ALA A 107 5.17 -14.03 1.25
N HIS A 108 6.02 -13.23 1.91
CA HIS A 108 6.36 -13.43 3.33
C HIS A 108 5.14 -13.28 4.26
N ALA A 109 4.33 -12.23 4.09
CA ALA A 109 3.07 -12.07 4.82
C ALA A 109 2.14 -13.27 4.61
N TYR A 110 1.95 -13.70 3.36
CA TYR A 110 1.09 -14.85 3.05
C TYR A 110 1.64 -16.18 3.56
N GLU A 111 2.97 -16.37 3.60
CA GLU A 111 3.62 -17.50 4.25
C GLU A 111 3.35 -17.52 5.76
N SER A 112 3.40 -16.36 6.42
CA SER A 112 3.06 -16.23 7.83
C SER A 112 1.61 -16.61 8.13
N TYR A 113 0.65 -16.21 7.28
CA TYR A 113 -0.75 -16.61 7.42
C TYR A 113 -0.95 -18.11 7.16
N ARG A 114 -0.32 -18.67 6.12
CA ARG A 114 -0.42 -20.10 5.77
C ARG A 114 0.22 -21.01 6.82
N GLY A 115 1.26 -20.52 7.49
CA GLY A 115 1.98 -21.27 8.52
C GLY A 115 1.24 -21.41 9.85
N ARG A 116 0.06 -20.79 10.01
CA ARG A 116 -0.66 -20.73 11.30
C ARG A 116 -2.18 -20.86 11.12
N PRO A 117 -2.89 -21.48 12.08
CA PRO A 117 -4.35 -21.45 12.11
C PRO A 117 -4.89 -20.01 12.21
N ALA A 118 -6.06 -19.75 11.64
CA ALA A 118 -6.67 -18.41 11.62
C ALA A 118 -6.85 -17.78 13.01
N GLY A 119 -7.11 -18.60 14.04
CA GLY A 119 -7.21 -18.15 15.43
C GLY A 119 -5.91 -17.57 16.01
N GLU A 120 -4.76 -17.88 15.41
CA GLU A 120 -3.44 -17.43 15.85
C GLU A 120 -2.91 -16.24 15.04
N TRP A 121 -3.65 -15.79 14.02
CA TRP A 121 -3.20 -14.72 13.13
C TRP A 121 -2.96 -13.39 13.84
N SER A 122 -3.58 -13.15 15.00
CA SER A 122 -3.33 -11.95 15.80
C SER A 122 -1.87 -11.81 16.27
N SER A 123 -1.10 -12.92 16.30
CA SER A 123 0.31 -12.96 16.70
C SER A 123 1.30 -12.71 15.57
N ILE A 124 0.84 -12.70 14.31
CA ILE A 124 1.69 -12.48 13.14
C ILE A 124 2.27 -11.06 13.21
N GLN A 125 3.59 -10.96 13.03
CA GLN A 125 4.30 -9.69 12.89
C GLN A 125 4.33 -9.35 11.41
N LEU A 126 3.75 -8.20 11.06
CA LEU A 126 3.83 -7.64 9.72
C LEU A 126 4.75 -6.43 9.76
N ASP A 127 5.60 -6.29 8.75
CA ASP A 127 6.39 -5.08 8.57
C ASP A 127 5.56 -3.93 7.94
N ASP A 128 6.19 -2.75 7.87
CA ASP A 128 5.57 -1.53 7.34
C ASP A 128 5.10 -1.71 5.90
N GLY A 129 5.93 -2.35 5.06
CA GLY A 129 5.65 -2.58 3.64
C GLY A 129 4.57 -3.63 3.41
N GLU A 130 4.51 -4.66 4.27
CA GLU A 130 3.46 -5.68 4.25
C GLU A 130 2.10 -5.09 4.62
N ILE A 131 2.04 -4.21 5.63
CA ILE A 131 0.80 -3.51 5.98
C ILE A 131 0.35 -2.60 4.85
N VAL A 132 1.25 -1.77 4.30
CA VAL A 132 0.95 -0.91 3.15
C VAL A 132 0.44 -1.75 1.99
N GLY A 133 1.11 -2.86 1.69
CA GLY A 133 0.76 -3.73 0.57
C GLY A 133 -0.58 -4.44 0.75
N LEU A 134 -0.86 -5.03 1.91
CA LEU A 134 -2.11 -5.72 2.18
C LEU A 134 -3.31 -4.75 2.19
N VAL A 135 -3.16 -3.56 2.75
CA VAL A 135 -4.23 -2.55 2.72
C VAL A 135 -4.49 -2.09 1.29
N ASN A 136 -3.44 -1.75 0.52
CA ASN A 136 -3.62 -1.36 -0.88
C ASN A 136 -4.25 -2.48 -1.70
N LEU A 137 -3.82 -3.73 -1.50
CA LEU A 137 -4.40 -4.88 -2.18
C LEU A 137 -5.90 -4.98 -1.93
N GLY A 138 -6.33 -4.90 -0.67
CA GLY A 138 -7.74 -4.99 -0.30
C GLY A 138 -8.57 -3.82 -0.81
N VAL A 139 -8.10 -2.59 -0.57
CA VAL A 139 -8.81 -1.36 -0.95
C VAL A 139 -8.93 -1.25 -2.48
N LEU A 140 -7.83 -1.44 -3.21
CA LEU A 140 -7.85 -1.28 -4.66
C LEU A 140 -8.56 -2.43 -5.37
N ALA A 141 -8.51 -3.66 -4.84
CA ALA A 141 -9.30 -4.75 -5.37
C ALA A 141 -10.81 -4.46 -5.28
N ASP A 142 -11.26 -3.86 -4.17
CA ASP A 142 -12.65 -3.45 -4.00
C ASP A 142 -13.04 -2.30 -4.94
N ILE A 143 -12.22 -1.23 -4.99
CA ILE A 143 -12.42 -0.09 -5.90
C ILE A 143 -12.53 -0.54 -7.35
N LEU A 144 -11.61 -1.39 -7.80
CA LEU A 144 -11.53 -1.85 -9.19
C LEU A 144 -12.50 -3.00 -9.49
N ARG A 145 -13.14 -3.57 -8.46
CA ARG A 145 -13.86 -4.85 -8.53
C ARG A 145 -13.06 -5.93 -9.26
N ALA A 146 -11.76 -5.98 -8.96
CA ALA A 146 -10.80 -6.84 -9.63
C ALA A 146 -10.32 -7.97 -8.71
N SER A 147 -9.83 -9.06 -9.29
CA SER A 147 -9.17 -10.11 -8.53
C SER A 147 -7.92 -9.56 -7.81
N PRO A 148 -7.75 -9.80 -6.49
CA PRO A 148 -6.52 -9.47 -5.79
C PRO A 148 -5.27 -10.04 -6.47
N ALA A 149 -5.35 -11.26 -7.02
CA ALA A 149 -4.22 -11.88 -7.71
C ALA A 149 -3.81 -11.11 -8.98
N ALA A 150 -4.79 -10.70 -9.80
CA ALA A 150 -4.52 -9.91 -11.00
C ALA A 150 -3.96 -8.52 -10.68
N LEU A 151 -4.46 -7.90 -9.61
CA LEU A 151 -3.97 -6.62 -9.12
C LEU A 151 -2.53 -6.73 -8.61
N LEU A 152 -2.24 -7.69 -7.74
CA LEU A 152 -0.90 -7.91 -7.17
C LEU A 152 0.11 -8.23 -8.27
N GLN A 153 -0.25 -9.08 -9.23
CA GLN A 153 0.61 -9.36 -10.39
C GLN A 153 0.91 -8.10 -11.21
N THR A 154 -0.06 -7.19 -11.34
CA THR A 154 0.13 -5.92 -12.05
C THR A 154 1.01 -4.97 -11.24
N ARG A 155 0.83 -4.91 -9.91
CA ARG A 155 1.70 -4.18 -9.00
C ARG A 155 3.14 -4.68 -9.07
N ASP A 156 3.37 -5.97 -9.09
CA ASP A 156 4.72 -6.54 -9.16
C ASP A 156 5.44 -6.21 -10.47
N ARG A 157 4.70 -6.15 -11.59
CA ARG A 157 5.26 -5.71 -12.89
C ARG A 157 5.57 -4.21 -12.94
N THR A 158 4.75 -3.40 -12.28
CA THR A 158 4.84 -1.93 -12.35
C THR A 158 5.71 -1.33 -11.23
N GLY A 159 5.90 -2.06 -10.13
CA GLY A 159 6.59 -1.60 -8.93
C GLY A 159 5.80 -0.60 -8.07
N SER A 160 4.57 -0.23 -8.45
CA SER A 160 3.75 0.76 -7.73
C SER A 160 2.26 0.43 -7.74
N TRP A 161 1.59 0.67 -6.63
CA TRP A 161 0.13 0.56 -6.51
C TRP A 161 -0.61 1.59 -7.36
N VAL A 162 -0.05 2.80 -7.51
CA VAL A 162 -0.63 3.87 -8.34
C VAL A 162 -0.61 3.46 -9.81
N ASP A 163 0.49 2.91 -10.30
CA ASP A 163 0.59 2.45 -11.68
C ASP A 163 -0.18 1.17 -11.96
N ALA A 164 -0.28 0.27 -10.98
CA ALA A 164 -1.16 -0.89 -11.07
C ALA A 164 -2.62 -0.47 -11.20
N PHE A 165 -3.07 0.46 -10.35
CA PHE A 165 -4.41 1.05 -10.42
C PHE A 165 -4.68 1.68 -11.78
N ARG A 166 -3.76 2.53 -12.28
CA ARG A 166 -3.90 3.16 -13.62
C ARG A 166 -3.98 2.13 -14.74
N THR A 167 -3.21 1.05 -14.64
CA THR A 167 -3.19 0.00 -15.67
C THR A 167 -4.50 -0.76 -15.72
N LEU A 168 -5.11 -1.04 -14.56
CA LEU A 168 -6.36 -1.79 -14.49
C LEU A 168 -7.61 -0.91 -14.67
N SER A 169 -7.56 0.37 -14.30
CA SER A 169 -8.68 1.31 -14.51
C SER A 169 -8.95 1.66 -15.98
N ARG A 170 -8.03 1.30 -16.88
CA ARG A 170 -8.16 1.56 -18.33
C ARG A 170 -8.71 0.36 -19.11
N ARG A 171 -9.05 -0.73 -18.44
CA ARG A 171 -9.66 -1.92 -19.03
C ARG A 171 -11.16 -1.87 -18.88
#